data_AF-A0A087TPB1-F1
#
_entry.id   AF-A0A087TPB1-F1
#
_cell.length_a   1.000
_cell.length_b   1.000
_cell.length_c   1.000
_cell.angle_alpha   90.00
_cell.angle_beta   90.00
_cell.angle_gamma   90.00
#
_symmetry.space_group_name_H-M   'P 1'
#
loop_
_entity.id
_entity.type
_entity.pdbx_description
1 polymer ?
#
loop_
_entity_poly.entity_id
_entity_poly.type
_entity_poly.pdbx_seq_one_letter_code
_entity_poly.pdbx_strand_id
1 'polypeptide(L)'
;MSDLRCYEQNYKGNVNGNCGYNRINSTYKACRKDDILCGMLHCTHLNERLEFGMESAAILARSFINVRGKIFTCRSAIVDLGLFNTDPGLAPNGAKCGEGKACVNQKCVPVS
;
A
#
# COMPACT_ATOMS: atom_id res chain seq x y z
N MET A 1 12.63 -1.76 -2.23
CA MET A 1 11.32 -1.19 -2.65
C MET A 1 10.82 -1.96 -3.85
N SER A 2 9.50 -2.16 -3.96
CA SER A 2 8.91 -2.75 -5.17
C SER A 2 8.98 -1.83 -6.39
N ASP A 3 8.80 -2.44 -7.55
CA ASP A 3 8.65 -1.74 -8.82
C ASP A 3 7.45 -0.78 -8.79
N LEU A 4 7.57 0.38 -9.44
CA LEU A 4 6.53 1.42 -9.48
C LEU A 4 5.18 0.88 -9.97
N ARG A 5 5.19 -0.10 -10.88
CA ARG A 5 3.98 -0.75 -11.39
C ARG A 5 3.15 -1.43 -10.29
N CYS A 6 3.78 -1.86 -9.20
CA CYS A 6 3.03 -2.38 -8.06
C CYS A 6 2.17 -1.27 -7.43
N TYR A 7 2.70 -0.06 -7.31
CA TYR A 7 1.94 1.06 -6.75
C TYR A 7 0.77 1.49 -7.64
N GLU A 8 0.81 1.23 -8.95
CA GLU A 8 -0.36 1.45 -9.83
C GLU A 8 -1.59 0.62 -9.40
N GLN A 9 -1.38 -0.49 -8.68
CA GLN A 9 -2.49 -1.28 -8.12
C GLN A 9 -3.31 -0.47 -7.11
N ASN A 10 -2.74 0.57 -6.50
CA ASN A 10 -3.44 1.42 -5.52
C ASN A 10 -4.62 2.19 -6.12
N TYR A 11 -4.68 2.33 -7.45
CA TYR A 11 -5.85 2.88 -8.15
C TYR A 11 -7.07 1.93 -8.09
N LYS A 12 -6.87 0.63 -7.90
CA LYS A 12 -7.94 -0.36 -7.95
C LYS A 12 -8.89 -0.27 -6.76
N GLY A 13 -8.41 0.19 -5.60
CA GLY A 13 -9.22 0.26 -4.38
C GLY A 13 -9.73 -1.12 -3.96
N ASN A 14 -8.82 -2.08 -3.80
CA ASN A 14 -9.14 -3.41 -3.31
C ASN A 14 -8.01 -3.97 -2.42
N VAL A 15 -8.11 -5.24 -2.03
CA VAL A 15 -7.13 -5.91 -1.18
C VAL A 15 -5.70 -5.90 -1.74
N ASN A 16 -5.54 -5.82 -3.06
CA ASN A 16 -4.24 -5.79 -3.72
C ASN A 16 -3.65 -4.38 -3.87
N GLY A 17 -4.38 -3.33 -3.50
CA GLY A 17 -3.91 -1.94 -3.58
C GLY A 17 -5.02 -0.94 -3.32
N ASN A 18 -4.77 0.01 -2.43
CA ASN A 18 -5.72 1.04 -2.00
C ASN A 18 -5.01 2.20 -1.25
N CYS A 19 -5.77 3.26 -0.94
CA CYS A 19 -5.40 4.41 -0.10
C CYS A 19 -6.04 4.33 1.30
N GLY A 20 -6.31 3.12 1.77
CA GLY A 20 -6.89 2.86 3.09
C GLY A 20 -7.97 1.79 3.05
N TYR A 21 -8.03 1.02 4.14
CA TYR A 21 -9.06 0.04 4.42
C TYR A 21 -9.93 0.51 5.60
N ASN A 22 -11.23 0.65 5.37
CA ASN A 22 -12.19 0.94 6.41
C ASN A 22 -12.67 -0.37 7.04
N ARG A 23 -12.23 -0.62 8.27
CA ARG A 23 -12.52 -1.85 9.02
C ARG A 23 -13.97 -1.95 9.48
N ILE A 24 -14.70 -0.84 9.62
CA ILE A 24 -16.08 -0.83 10.14
C ILE A 24 -17.04 -1.44 9.12
N ASN A 25 -16.86 -1.11 7.84
CA ASN A 25 -17.71 -1.58 6.75
C ASN A 25 -16.97 -2.46 5.73
N SER A 26 -15.73 -2.85 6.04
CA SER A 26 -14.87 -3.70 5.20
C SER A 26 -14.70 -3.19 3.77
N THR A 27 -14.53 -1.86 3.60
CA THR A 27 -14.36 -1.24 2.28
C THR A 27 -12.95 -0.72 2.04
N TYR A 28 -12.57 -0.66 0.76
CA TYR A 28 -11.27 -0.16 0.32
C TYR A 28 -11.43 1.17 -0.39
N LYS A 29 -10.56 2.12 -0.09
CA LYS A 29 -10.54 3.43 -0.75
C LYS A 29 -9.58 3.40 -1.94
N ALA A 30 -10.08 3.62 -3.15
CA ALA A 30 -9.20 3.80 -4.32
C ALA A 30 -8.35 5.07 -4.19
N CYS A 31 -7.08 5.01 -4.60
CA CYS A 31 -6.23 6.20 -4.71
C CYS A 31 -6.56 7.02 -5.95
N ARG A 32 -6.30 8.34 -5.89
CA ARG A 32 -6.17 9.15 -7.10
C ARG A 32 -4.83 8.82 -7.77
N LYS A 33 -4.71 9.11 -9.06
CA LYS A 33 -3.50 8.84 -9.84
C LYS A 33 -2.24 9.47 -9.23
N ASP A 34 -2.36 10.69 -8.70
CA ASP A 34 -1.23 11.41 -8.09
C ASP A 34 -0.89 10.90 -6.68
N ASP A 35 -1.78 10.12 -6.06
CA ASP A 35 -1.67 9.66 -4.68
C ASP A 35 -1.19 8.20 -4.58
N ILE A 36 -0.96 7.51 -5.70
CA ILE A 36 -0.66 6.06 -5.71
C ILE A 36 0.59 5.69 -4.90
N LEU A 37 1.55 6.61 -4.78
CA LEU A 37 2.77 6.42 -3.97
C LEU A 37 2.54 6.64 -2.47
N CYS A 38 1.41 7.21 -2.09
CA CYS A 38 1.02 7.45 -0.70
C CYS A 38 -0.02 6.45 -0.18
N GLY A 39 -0.42 5.47 -1.00
CA GLY A 39 -1.33 4.41 -0.63
C GLY A 39 -0.63 3.23 0.07
N MET A 40 -1.15 2.03 -0.18
CA MET A 40 -0.59 0.77 0.30
C MET A 40 0.83 0.56 -0.20
N LEU A 41 1.70 0.13 0.70
CA LEU A 41 3.08 -0.22 0.43
C LEU A 41 3.16 -1.56 -0.31
N HIS A 42 4.09 -1.62 -1.26
CA HIS A 42 4.41 -2.83 -1.99
C HIS A 42 5.86 -3.24 -1.75
N CYS A 43 6.04 -4.53 -1.46
CA CYS A 43 7.33 -5.12 -1.12
C CYS A 43 7.70 -6.28 -2.07
N THR A 44 9.00 -6.42 -2.36
CA THR A 44 9.57 -7.53 -3.14
C THR A 44 10.03 -8.68 -2.26
N HIS A 45 9.98 -8.53 -0.94
CA HIS A 45 10.55 -9.49 -0.01
C HIS A 45 9.87 -10.86 -0.16
N LEU A 46 10.71 -11.91 -0.23
CA LEU A 46 10.28 -13.29 -0.37
C LEU A 46 9.69 -13.90 0.92
N ASN A 47 9.89 -13.28 2.08
CA ASN A 47 9.32 -13.76 3.34
C ASN A 47 7.83 -13.40 3.37
N GLU A 48 7.01 -14.43 3.54
CA GLU A 48 5.57 -14.32 3.75
C GLU A 48 5.23 -14.21 5.24
N ARG A 49 6.23 -14.37 6.09
CA ARG A 49 6.11 -14.26 7.55
C ARG A 49 6.19 -12.81 7.97
N LEU A 50 5.25 -12.40 8.82
CA LEU A 50 5.29 -11.10 9.50
C LEU A 50 6.41 -11.11 10.54
N GLU A 51 7.29 -10.11 10.49
CA GLU A 51 8.31 -9.90 11.53
C GLU A 51 7.67 -9.41 12.85
N PHE A 52 6.53 -8.72 12.74
CA PHE A 52 5.80 -8.15 13.87
C PHE A 52 4.29 -8.38 13.72
N GLY A 53 3.62 -8.71 14.83
CA GLY A 53 2.18 -8.96 14.88
C GLY A 53 1.80 -10.45 14.80
N MET A 54 0.54 -10.75 15.11
CA MET A 54 -0.02 -12.09 14.92
C MET A 54 -0.42 -12.27 13.45
N GLU A 55 -0.19 -13.44 12.85
CA GLU A 55 -0.65 -13.72 11.48
C GLU A 55 -2.16 -13.55 11.32
N SER A 56 -2.94 -13.80 12.37
CA SER A 56 -4.39 -13.55 12.42
C SER A 56 -4.77 -12.06 12.38
N ALA A 57 -3.83 -11.16 12.63
CA ALA A 57 -4.02 -9.72 12.62
C ALA A 57 -3.61 -9.08 11.28
N ALA A 58 -3.35 -9.87 10.23
CA ALA A 58 -3.02 -9.30 8.93
C ALA A 58 -3.76 -9.98 7.77
N ILE A 59 -4.04 -9.19 6.74
CA ILE A 59 -4.51 -9.67 5.45
C ILE A 59 -3.33 -9.53 4.48
N LEU A 60 -2.78 -10.65 4.03
CA LEU A 60 -1.72 -10.68 3.04
C LEU A 60 -2.31 -10.73 1.63
N ALA A 61 -1.74 -9.93 0.74
CA ALA A 61 -2.15 -9.85 -0.65
C ALA A 61 -0.97 -10.06 -1.60
N ARG A 62 -1.25 -10.75 -2.71
CA ARG A 62 -0.29 -11.00 -3.77
C ARG A 62 -0.96 -10.80 -5.12
N SER A 63 -0.31 -10.03 -5.98
CA SER A 63 -0.70 -9.87 -7.37
C SER A 63 0.49 -10.00 -8.30
N PHE A 64 0.21 -10.32 -9.56
CA PHE A 64 1.19 -10.50 -10.61
C PHE A 64 0.88 -9.55 -11.75
N ILE A 65 1.88 -8.79 -12.20
CA ILE A 65 1.76 -7.87 -13.33
C ILE A 65 2.66 -8.39 -14.44
N ASN A 66 2.07 -8.70 -15.61
CA ASN A 66 2.83 -9.10 -16.78
C ASN A 66 3.05 -7.89 -17.70
N VAL A 67 4.32 -7.53 -17.93
CA VAL A 67 4.69 -6.50 -18.90
C VAL A 67 5.64 -7.13 -19.91
N ARG A 68 5.15 -7.34 -21.14
CA ARG A 68 5.92 -7.87 -22.27
C ARG A 68 6.66 -9.18 -21.93
N GLY A 69 5.99 -10.09 -21.22
CA GLY A 69 6.54 -11.40 -20.82
C GLY A 69 7.34 -11.37 -19.50
N LYS A 70 7.64 -10.19 -18.94
CA LYS A 70 8.25 -10.07 -17.61
C LYS A 70 7.17 -9.99 -16.53
N ILE A 71 7.24 -10.91 -15.57
CA ILE A 71 6.31 -10.96 -14.43
C ILE A 71 6.89 -10.15 -13.25
N PHE A 72 6.10 -9.23 -12.73
CA PHE A 72 6.36 -8.50 -11.50
C PHE A 72 5.43 -9.01 -10.41
N THR A 73 6.01 -9.54 -9.34
CA THR A 73 5.26 -10.00 -8.17
C THR A 73 5.14 -8.85 -7.18
N CYS A 74 3.91 -8.43 -6.92
CA CYS A 74 3.59 -7.38 -5.97
C CYS A 74 2.99 -8.02 -4.72
N ARG A 75 3.62 -7.77 -3.56
CA ARG A 75 3.12 -8.24 -2.26
C ARG A 75 2.77 -7.04 -1.41
N SER A 76 1.70 -7.16 -0.64
CA SER A 76 1.27 -6.15 0.33
C SER A 76 0.62 -6.82 1.53
N ALA A 77 0.47 -6.06 2.61
CA ALA A 77 -0.18 -6.51 3.82
C ALA A 77 -1.05 -5.37 4.36
N ILE A 78 -2.24 -5.71 4.87
CA ILE A 78 -3.03 -4.85 5.73
C ILE A 78 -2.83 -5.39 7.14
N VAL A 79 -2.29 -4.58 8.04
CA VAL A 79 -2.07 -5.01 9.42
C VAL A 79 -3.12 -4.34 10.30
N ASP A 80 -3.87 -5.15 11.03
CA ASP A 80 -4.83 -4.70 12.02
C ASP A 80 -4.15 -4.50 13.37
N LEU A 81 -3.91 -3.23 13.70
CA LEU A 81 -3.43 -2.80 15.01
C LEU A 81 -4.57 -2.26 15.88
N GLY A 82 -5.84 -2.44 15.47
CA GLY A 82 -7.01 -1.86 16.10
C GLY A 82 -7.55 -0.62 15.37
N LEU A 83 -8.75 -0.19 15.75
CA LEU A 83 -9.51 0.87 15.06
C LEU A 83 -8.86 2.26 15.10
N PHE A 84 -8.02 2.52 16.11
CA PHE A 84 -7.41 3.84 16.34
C PHE A 84 -5.98 3.96 15.79
N ASN A 85 -5.43 2.86 15.28
CA ASN A 85 -4.06 2.80 14.78
C ASN A 85 -4.04 2.82 13.26
N THR A 86 -3.13 3.61 12.70
CA THR A 86 -2.89 3.61 11.26
C THR A 86 -2.24 2.30 10.87
N ASP A 87 -2.73 1.71 9.78
CA ASP A 87 -2.15 0.50 9.21
C ASP A 87 -0.69 0.75 8.77
N PRO A 88 0.31 0.06 9.35
CA PRO A 88 1.71 0.19 8.94
C PRO A 88 1.98 -0.32 7.51
N GLY A 89 1.01 -1.00 6.90
CA GLY A 89 0.99 -1.35 5.48
C GLY A 89 0.72 -0.16 4.53
N LEU A 90 0.41 1.03 5.06
CA LEU A 90 0.26 2.26 4.27
C LEU A 90 1.54 3.10 4.32
N ALA A 91 1.76 3.89 3.26
CA ALA A 91 2.85 4.85 3.24
C ALA A 91 2.71 5.86 4.40
N PRO A 92 3.75 6.06 5.22
CA PRO A 92 3.69 6.96 6.37
C PRO A 92 3.70 8.42 5.91
N ASN A 93 3.17 9.30 6.77
CA ASN A 93 3.30 10.73 6.56
C ASN A 93 4.79 11.12 6.49
N GLY A 94 5.13 12.04 5.58
CA GLY A 94 6.50 12.46 5.29
C GLY A 94 7.23 11.60 4.25
N ALA A 95 6.69 10.44 3.84
CA ALA A 95 7.30 9.63 2.79
C ALA A 95 7.38 10.41 1.47
N LYS A 96 8.52 10.35 0.79
CA LYS A 96 8.70 11.03 -0.51
C LYS A 96 7.81 10.38 -1.58
N CYS A 97 6.96 11.19 -2.21
CA CYS A 97 6.07 10.76 -3.30
C CYS A 97 6.32 11.53 -4.61
N GLY A 98 7.28 12.45 -4.61
CA GLY A 98 7.69 13.22 -5.77
C GLY A 98 8.85 14.16 -5.42
N GLU A 99 9.36 14.87 -6.42
CA GLU A 99 10.28 15.96 -6.18
C GLU A 99 9.56 17.11 -5.46
N GLY A 100 10.11 17.56 -4.33
CA GLY A 100 9.46 18.57 -3.48
C GLY A 100 8.09 18.15 -2.95
N LYS A 101 7.79 16.84 -2.85
CA LYS A 101 6.49 16.33 -2.37
C LYS A 101 6.62 15.20 -1.36
N ALA A 102 5.70 15.18 -0.40
CA ALA A 102 5.60 14.18 0.64
C ALA A 102 4.16 13.68 0.84
N CYS A 103 4.03 12.49 1.40
CA CYS A 103 2.75 11.93 1.77
C CYS A 103 2.18 12.58 3.03
N VAL A 104 0.92 12.99 2.98
CA VAL A 104 0.15 13.46 4.14
C VAL A 104 -1.27 12.91 4.02
N ASN A 105 -1.70 12.09 4.98
CA ASN A 105 -3.03 11.46 5.00
C ASN A 105 -3.36 10.76 3.66
N GLN A 106 -2.39 9.97 3.19
CA GLN A 106 -2.47 9.18 1.94
C GLN A 106 -2.67 10.05 0.68
N LYS A 107 -2.23 11.31 0.73
CA LYS A 107 -2.17 12.22 -0.43
C LYS A 107 -0.76 12.69 -0.69
N CYS A 108 -0.38 12.83 -1.96
CA CYS A 108 0.92 13.38 -2.33
C CYS A 108 0.84 14.91 -2.46
N VAL A 109 1.45 15.62 -1.52
CA VAL A 109 1.36 17.09 -1.42
C VAL A 109 2.73 17.75 -1.48
N PRO A 110 2.83 19.01 -1.96
CA PRO A 110 4.08 19.77 -1.91
C PRO A 110 4.63 19.93 -0.49
N VAL A 111 5.95 19.86 -0.37
CA VAL A 111 6.70 20.25 0.82
C VAL A 111 7.06 21.72 0.63
N SER A 112 6.48 22.59 1.45
CA SER A 112 6.75 24.02 1.50
C SER A 112 8.12 24.32 2.11
#